data_AF-A0AAP0JCS7-F1
#
_entry.id   AF-A0AAP0JCS7-F1
#
_cell.length_a   1.000
_cell.length_b   1.000
_cell.length_c   1.000
_cell.angle_alpha   90.00
_cell.angle_beta   90.00
_cell.angle_gamma   90.00
#
_symmetry.space_group_name_H-M   'P 1'
#
loop_
_entity.id
_entity.type
_entity.pdbx_description
1 polymer ?
#
loop_
_entity_poly.entity_id
_entity_poly.type
_entity_poly.pdbx_seq_one_letter_code
_entity_poly.pdbx_strand_id
1 'polypeptide(L)'
;MNNPQNGWTRERAHHRFCLRHICSNFNMRFGSKELKDMVYLAGAQHQPRKFKAVMTELQEMNAECIAWFNDLDRAQWTNAYDKGYRYGWMTTNLAECFNGVLKGVRFYPITALVQVTFYRVLEFFNKRRDEIGANF
;
A
#
# COMPACT_ATOMS: atom_id res chain seq x y z
N MET A 1 -13.11 0.89 -19.53
CA MET A 1 -12.61 2.04 -20.29
C MET A 1 -11.31 1.65 -20.99
N ASN A 2 -11.33 0.68 -21.91
CA ASN A 2 -10.10 0.29 -22.62
C ASN A 2 -9.64 1.44 -23.53
N ASN A 3 -8.34 1.77 -23.56
CA ASN A 3 -7.79 2.78 -24.45
C ASN A 3 -6.70 2.14 -25.35
N PRO A 4 -7.01 1.87 -26.62
CA PRO A 4 -6.08 1.26 -27.56
C PRO A 4 -4.85 2.12 -27.88
N GLN A 5 -4.95 3.46 -27.77
CA GLN A 5 -3.88 4.37 -28.18
C GLN A 5 -2.68 4.37 -27.23
N ASN A 6 -2.88 4.00 -25.96
CA ASN A 6 -1.82 3.90 -24.96
C ASN A 6 -1.64 2.48 -24.41
N GLY A 7 -2.24 1.48 -25.06
CA GLY A 7 -2.17 0.07 -24.65
C GLY A 7 -2.89 -0.25 -23.33
N TRP A 8 -3.67 0.68 -22.78
CA TRP A 8 -4.40 0.45 -21.54
C TRP A 8 -5.56 -0.51 -21.77
N THR A 9 -5.56 -1.62 -21.04
CA THR A 9 -6.66 -2.59 -21.00
C THR A 9 -7.04 -2.88 -19.56
N ARG A 10 -8.34 -2.87 -19.26
CA ARG A 10 -8.87 -3.13 -17.91
C ARG A 10 -8.43 -4.50 -17.38
N GLU A 11 -8.22 -5.47 -18.28
CA GLU A 11 -7.82 -6.84 -17.96
C GLU A 11 -6.46 -6.95 -17.26
N ARG A 12 -5.56 -5.98 -17.47
CA ARG A 12 -4.22 -5.96 -16.84
C ARG A 12 -4.15 -5.06 -15.60
N ALA A 13 -5.24 -4.39 -15.24
CA ALA A 13 -5.31 -3.50 -14.09
C ALA A 13 -6.02 -4.21 -12.93
N HIS A 14 -5.26 -4.63 -11.92
CA HIS A 14 -5.80 -5.33 -10.76
C HIS A 14 -5.99 -4.36 -9.58
N HIS A 15 -7.24 -4.11 -9.20
CA HIS A 15 -7.56 -3.29 -8.03
C HIS A 15 -7.17 -4.01 -6.74
N ARG A 16 -6.52 -3.29 -5.82
CA ARG A 16 -5.90 -3.80 -4.60
C ARG A 16 -6.03 -2.78 -3.48
N PHE A 17 -6.43 -3.24 -2.30
CA PHE A 17 -6.45 -2.41 -1.11
C PHE A 17 -5.04 -2.27 -0.53
N CYS A 18 -4.73 -1.08 -0.04
CA CYS A 18 -3.55 -0.87 0.79
C CYS A 18 -3.77 -1.53 2.16
N LEU A 19 -2.86 -2.41 2.57
CA LEU A 19 -2.94 -3.11 3.84
C LEU A 19 -2.98 -2.16 5.03
N ARG A 20 -2.25 -1.04 4.97
CA ARG A 20 -2.29 0.00 6.02
C ARG A 20 -3.70 0.56 6.21
N HIS A 21 -4.43 0.81 5.12
CA HIS A 21 -5.81 1.29 5.19
C HIS A 21 -6.77 0.21 5.69
N ILE A 22 -6.57 -1.05 5.30
CA ILE A 22 -7.32 -2.20 5.85
C ILE A 22 -7.14 -2.27 7.37
N CYS A 23 -5.90 -2.21 7.86
CA CYS A 23 -5.60 -2.19 9.30
C CYS A 23 -6.20 -0.96 10.00
N SER A 24 -6.19 0.21 9.35
CA SER A 24 -6.80 1.43 9.90
C SER A 24 -8.32 1.29 10.03
N ASN A 25 -8.99 0.81 8.98
CA ASN A 25 -10.44 0.61 8.97
C ASN A 25 -10.87 -0.47 9.97
N PHE A 26 -10.12 -1.56 10.06
CA PHE A 26 -10.32 -2.57 11.08
C PHE A 26 -10.18 -1.98 12.49
N ASN A 27 -9.13 -1.19 12.74
CA ASN A 27 -8.90 -0.59 14.05
C ASN A 27 -9.96 0.45 14.43
N MET A 28 -10.57 1.15 13.46
CA MET A 28 -11.73 2.03 13.74
C MET A 28 -12.94 1.26 14.26
N ARG A 29 -13.08 -0.03 13.92
CA ARG A 29 -14.18 -0.90 14.36
C ARG A 29 -13.90 -1.58 15.70
N PHE A 30 -12.69 -2.12 15.88
CA PHE A 30 -12.36 -2.99 17.02
C PHE A 30 -11.46 -2.34 18.08
N GLY A 31 -10.79 -1.22 17.76
CA GLY A 31 -10.04 -0.43 18.74
C GLY A 31 -8.84 -1.09 19.41
N SER A 32 -8.43 -2.31 19.02
CA SER A 32 -7.29 -3.03 19.60
C SER A 32 -6.07 -2.99 18.69
N LYS A 33 -4.94 -2.56 19.26
CA LYS A 33 -3.64 -2.54 18.60
C LYS A 33 -3.16 -3.97 18.30
N GLU A 34 -3.35 -4.89 19.23
CA GLU A 34 -2.94 -6.28 19.12
C GLU A 34 -3.67 -6.96 17.96
N LEU A 35 -5.00 -6.80 17.89
CA LEU A 35 -5.78 -7.32 16.76
C LEU A 35 -5.35 -6.67 15.44
N LYS A 36 -5.14 -5.35 15.42
CA LYS A 36 -4.66 -4.63 14.23
C LYS A 36 -3.30 -5.15 13.73
N ASP A 37 -2.37 -5.40 14.64
CA ASP A 37 -1.03 -5.92 14.32
C ASP A 37 -1.12 -7.34 13.76
N MET A 38 -2.05 -8.17 14.27
CA MET A 38 -2.38 -9.48 13.70
C MET A 38 -2.98 -9.38 12.30
N VAL A 39 -3.86 -8.41 12.03
CA VAL A 39 -4.39 -8.17 10.67
C VAL A 39 -3.26 -7.78 9.71
N TYR A 40 -2.34 -6.91 10.14
CA TYR A 40 -1.19 -6.54 9.34
C TYR A 40 -0.31 -7.76 9.05
N LEU A 41 -0.02 -8.56 10.08
CA LEU A 41 0.76 -9.77 9.96
C LEU A 41 0.12 -10.76 8.98
N ALA A 42 -1.20 -10.96 9.06
CA ALA A 42 -1.95 -11.83 8.16
C ALA A 42 -1.85 -11.35 6.72
N GLY A 43 -2.18 -10.07 6.47
CA GLY A 43 -2.17 -9.50 5.13
C GLY A 43 -0.80 -9.57 4.46
N ALA A 44 0.28 -9.42 5.23
CA ALA A 44 1.66 -9.45 4.74
C ALA A 44 2.19 -10.86 4.42
N GLN A 45 1.56 -11.93 4.89
CA GLN A 45 2.06 -13.30 4.68
C GLN A 45 2.12 -13.65 3.19
N HIS A 46 3.26 -14.18 2.76
CA HIS A 46 3.46 -14.67 1.38
C HIS A 46 2.86 -16.07 1.14
N GLN A 47 2.67 -16.86 2.20
CA GLN A 47 2.24 -18.26 2.08
C GLN A 47 0.81 -18.43 2.61
N PRO A 48 -0.09 -19.09 1.85
CA PRO A 48 -1.45 -19.37 2.31
C PRO A 48 -1.51 -20.11 3.66
N ARG A 49 -0.56 -21.01 3.93
CA ARG A 49 -0.46 -21.72 5.22
C ARG A 49 -0.21 -20.77 6.39
N LYS A 50 0.75 -19.84 6.24
CA LYS A 50 1.06 -18.84 7.28
C LYS A 50 -0.09 -17.87 7.47
N PHE A 51 -0.71 -17.42 6.37
CA PHE A 51 -1.92 -16.59 6.45
C PHE A 51 -3.00 -17.27 7.29
N LYS A 52 -3.32 -18.55 6.99
CA LYS A 52 -4.35 -19.30 7.71
C LYS A 52 -4.02 -19.41 9.20
N ALA A 53 -2.77 -19.71 9.56
CA ALA A 53 -2.33 -19.79 10.95
C ALA A 53 -2.59 -18.48 11.71
N VAL A 54 -2.21 -17.34 11.14
CA VAL A 54 -2.43 -16.02 11.76
C VAL A 54 -3.93 -15.70 11.86
N MET A 55 -4.74 -16.07 10.86
CA MET A 55 -6.20 -15.88 10.92
C MET A 55 -6.87 -16.75 11.97
N THR A 56 -6.37 -17.97 12.22
CA THR A 56 -6.84 -18.84 13.30
C THR A 56 -6.52 -18.23 14.66
N GLU A 57 -5.29 -17.76 14.86
CA GLU A 57 -4.90 -17.07 16.10
C GLU A 57 -5.74 -15.80 16.32
N LEU A 58 -5.99 -15.02 15.27
CA LEU A 58 -6.88 -13.86 15.34
C LEU A 58 -8.31 -14.25 15.74
N GLN A 59 -8.81 -15.39 15.26
CA GLN A 59 -10.13 -15.92 15.62
C GLN A 59 -10.19 -16.35 17.08
N GLU A 60 -9.12 -16.97 17.60
CA GLU A 60 -9.01 -17.36 19.00
C GLU A 60 -8.97 -16.13 19.92
N MET A 61 -8.32 -15.05 19.49
CA MET A 61 -8.30 -13.78 20.23
C MET A 61 -9.66 -13.07 20.21
N ASN A 62 -10.34 -13.04 19.05
CA ASN A 62 -11.65 -12.43 18.90
C ASN A 62 -12.40 -13.04 17.72
N ALA A 63 -13.33 -13.96 17.99
CA ALA A 63 -14.07 -14.64 16.94
C ALA A 63 -14.99 -13.71 16.13
N GLU A 64 -15.52 -12.64 16.74
CA GLU A 64 -16.43 -11.69 16.09
C GLU A 64 -15.72 -10.91 14.98
N CYS A 65 -14.42 -10.64 15.14
CA CYS A 65 -13.67 -9.86 14.17
C CYS A 65 -13.47 -10.57 12.82
N ILE A 66 -13.62 -11.90 12.79
CA ILE A 66 -13.50 -12.68 11.55
C ILE A 66 -14.61 -12.32 10.56
N ALA A 67 -15.81 -12.03 11.04
CA ALA A 67 -16.95 -11.66 10.18
C ALA A 67 -16.68 -10.37 9.39
N TRP A 68 -15.83 -9.47 9.90
CA TRP A 68 -15.45 -8.24 9.22
C TRP A 68 -14.75 -8.47 7.88
N PHE A 69 -14.04 -9.60 7.73
CA PHE A 69 -13.33 -9.92 6.50
C PHE A 69 -14.22 -10.55 5.43
N ASN A 70 -15.47 -10.92 5.74
CA ASN A 70 -16.36 -11.59 4.79
C ASN A 70 -16.71 -10.69 3.59
N ASP A 71 -16.74 -9.38 3.81
CA ASP A 71 -17.03 -8.39 2.76
C ASP A 71 -15.80 -8.06 1.91
N LEU A 72 -14.62 -8.58 2.27
CA LEU A 72 -13.36 -8.30 1.57
C LEU A 72 -12.93 -9.50 0.73
N ASP A 73 -12.73 -9.29 -0.57
CA ASP A 73 -12.05 -10.28 -1.40
C ASP A 73 -10.61 -10.46 -0.89
N ARG A 74 -10.30 -11.69 -0.47
CA ARG A 74 -9.00 -12.07 0.08
C ARG A 74 -7.84 -11.72 -0.86
N ALA A 75 -8.01 -11.86 -2.17
CA ALA A 75 -6.98 -11.50 -3.14
C ALA A 75 -6.71 -9.98 -3.17
N GLN A 76 -7.70 -9.15 -2.80
CA GLN A 76 -7.56 -7.70 -2.85
C GLN A 76 -6.78 -7.11 -1.67
N TRP A 77 -6.60 -7.82 -0.55
CA TRP A 77 -5.89 -7.26 0.62
C TRP A 77 -4.74 -8.12 1.16
N THR A 78 -4.67 -9.40 0.78
CA THR A 78 -3.62 -10.31 1.24
C THR A 78 -2.56 -10.56 0.16
N ASN A 79 -1.32 -10.72 0.58
CA ASN A 79 -0.21 -11.06 -0.31
C ASN A 79 -0.28 -12.52 -0.78
N ALA A 80 -0.57 -13.44 0.14
CA ALA A 80 -0.64 -14.88 -0.12
C ALA A 80 -1.62 -15.30 -1.23
N TYR A 81 -2.70 -14.53 -1.44
CA TYR A 81 -3.74 -14.82 -2.44
C TYR A 81 -3.73 -13.83 -3.60
N ASP A 82 -2.76 -12.93 -3.64
CA ASP A 82 -2.69 -11.87 -4.65
C ASP A 82 -2.40 -12.40 -6.06
N LYS A 83 -1.79 -13.59 -6.18
CA LYS A 83 -1.22 -14.16 -7.42
C LYS A 83 0.02 -13.41 -7.95
N GLY A 84 0.63 -12.56 -7.13
CA GLY A 84 1.89 -11.88 -7.43
C GLY A 84 1.77 -10.56 -8.20
N TYR A 85 0.56 -10.07 -8.47
CA TYR A 85 0.32 -8.81 -9.17
C TYR A 85 0.84 -7.57 -8.43
N ARG A 86 0.95 -7.62 -7.10
CA ARG A 86 1.46 -6.51 -6.28
C ARG A 86 2.95 -6.60 -5.96
N TYR A 87 3.66 -7.65 -6.42
CA TYR A 87 5.10 -7.86 -6.18
C TYR A 87 5.54 -7.69 -4.70
N GLY A 88 4.65 -8.02 -3.75
CA GLY A 88 4.88 -7.83 -2.32
C GLY A 88 4.71 -6.39 -1.80
N TRP A 89 4.33 -5.43 -2.64
CA TRP A 89 4.00 -4.07 -2.21
C TRP A 89 2.62 -4.04 -1.56
N MET A 90 2.63 -4.08 -0.22
CA MET A 90 1.41 -4.12 0.60
C MET A 90 0.85 -2.74 0.92
N THR A 91 1.66 -1.69 0.75
CA THR A 91 1.27 -0.33 1.13
C THR A 91 1.35 0.64 -0.05
N THR A 92 0.45 1.62 -0.08
CA THR A 92 0.47 2.74 -1.01
C THR A 92 1.38 3.87 -0.53
N ASN A 93 2.32 3.59 0.39
CA ASN A 93 3.14 4.61 1.04
C ASN A 93 3.97 5.42 0.03
N LEU A 94 4.50 4.77 -1.01
CA LEU A 94 5.26 5.45 -2.05
C LEU A 94 4.40 6.48 -2.80
N ALA A 95 3.18 6.08 -3.19
CA ALA A 95 2.23 6.97 -3.86
C ALA A 95 1.75 8.10 -2.94
N GLU A 96 1.47 7.81 -1.67
CA GLU A 96 1.05 8.81 -0.68
C GLU A 96 2.16 9.81 -0.35
N CYS A 97 3.41 9.34 -0.20
CA CYS A 97 4.57 10.19 0.01
C CYS A 97 4.75 11.17 -1.16
N PHE A 98 4.70 10.66 -2.39
CA PHE A 98 4.81 11.48 -3.59
C PHE A 98 3.64 12.47 -3.72
N ASN A 99 2.42 12.01 -3.41
CA ASN A 99 1.25 12.90 -3.30
C ASN A 99 1.46 14.00 -2.26
N GLY A 100 2.14 13.72 -1.15
CA GLY A 100 2.52 14.69 -0.13
C GLY A 100 3.47 15.77 -0.67
N VAL A 101 4.52 15.37 -1.38
CA VAL A 101 5.46 16.30 -2.06
C VAL A 101 4.71 17.26 -2.98
N LEU A 102 3.73 16.74 -3.72
CA LEU A 102 2.96 17.53 -4.69
C LEU A 102 1.79 18.31 -4.07
N LYS A 103 1.49 18.12 -2.78
CA LYS A 103 0.26 18.67 -2.14
C LYS A 103 0.10 20.18 -2.33
N GLY A 104 1.19 20.94 -2.23
CA GLY A 104 1.17 22.40 -2.38
C GLY A 104 0.97 22.89 -3.82
N VAL A 105 1.22 22.04 -4.82
CA VAL A 105 1.16 22.43 -6.25
C VAL A 105 0.03 21.78 -7.02
N ARG A 106 -0.87 21.02 -6.36
CA ARG A 106 -1.98 20.31 -7.03
C ARG A 106 -2.96 21.22 -7.77
N PHE A 107 -3.08 22.47 -7.36
CA PHE A 107 -3.98 23.47 -7.97
C PHE A 107 -3.29 24.37 -9.00
N TYR A 108 -2.02 24.11 -9.30
CA TYR A 108 -1.24 24.88 -10.26
C TYR A 108 -1.29 24.20 -11.65
N PRO A 109 -0.88 24.91 -12.72
CA PRO A 109 -0.78 24.31 -14.05
C PRO A 109 0.12 23.07 -14.05
N ILE A 110 -0.12 22.15 -14.98
CA ILE A 110 0.67 20.91 -15.11
C ILE A 110 2.19 21.17 -15.21
N THR A 111 2.57 22.29 -15.82
CA THR A 111 3.97 22.74 -15.91
C THR A 111 4.61 22.94 -14.53
N ALA A 112 3.87 23.45 -13.54
CA ALA A 112 4.36 23.59 -12.18
C ALA A 112 4.55 22.23 -11.49
N LEU A 113 3.66 21.26 -11.72
CA LEU A 113 3.85 19.88 -11.23
C LEU A 113 5.11 19.24 -11.81
N VAL A 114 5.34 19.40 -13.13
CA VAL A 114 6.54 18.88 -13.80
C VAL A 114 7.80 19.53 -13.23
N GLN A 115 7.81 20.87 -13.09
CA GLN A 115 8.93 21.61 -12.54
C GLN A 115 9.25 21.18 -11.11
N VAL A 116 8.26 21.14 -10.21
CA VAL A 116 8.48 20.70 -8.82
C VAL A 116 8.99 19.28 -8.76
N THR A 117 8.43 18.37 -9.56
CA THR A 117 8.91 16.99 -9.62
C THR A 117 10.39 16.93 -10.02
N PHE A 118 10.77 17.64 -11.09
CA PHE A 118 12.14 17.66 -11.58
C PHE A 118 13.11 18.25 -10.54
N TYR A 119 12.82 19.44 -10.02
CA TYR A 119 13.73 20.12 -9.09
C TYR A 119 13.84 19.40 -7.74
N ARG A 120 12.76 18.81 -7.22
CA ARG A 120 12.81 18.01 -5.98
C ARG A 120 13.65 16.75 -6.12
N VAL A 121 13.53 16.06 -7.26
CA VAL A 121 14.35 14.88 -7.54
C VAL A 121 15.82 15.26 -7.67
N LEU A 122 16.12 16.35 -8.40
CA LEU A 122 17.48 16.85 -8.56
C LEU A 122 18.10 17.24 -7.21
N GLU A 123 17.37 18.00 -6.39
CA GLU A 123 17.76 18.40 -5.03
C GLU A 123 18.09 17.17 -4.17
N PHE A 124 17.22 16.14 -4.19
CA PHE A 124 17.44 14.90 -3.44
C PHE A 124 18.73 14.18 -3.86
N PHE A 125 18.97 14.01 -5.17
CA PHE A 125 20.16 13.34 -5.66
C PHE A 125 21.44 14.11 -5.38
N ASN A 126 21.43 15.44 -5.50
CA ASN A 126 22.58 16.28 -5.18
C ASN A 126 22.91 16.21 -3.69
N LYS A 127 21.90 16.37 -2.82
CA LYS A 127 22.11 16.27 -1.36
C LYS A 127 22.72 14.92 -0.97
N ARG A 128 22.21 13.82 -1.54
CA ARG A 128 22.73 12.47 -1.25
C ARG A 128 24.15 12.26 -1.80
N ARG A 129 24.51 12.90 -2.90
CA ARG A 129 25.88 12.91 -3.43
C ARG A 129 26.82 13.63 -2.48
N ASP A 130 26.43 14.80 -2.00
CA ASP A 130 27.24 15.60 -1.08
C ASP A 130 27.42 14.90 0.27
N GLU A 131 26.37 14.25 0.80
CA GLU A 131 26.45 13.43 2.02
C GLU A 131 27.41 12.25 1.87
N ILE A 132 27.46 11.60 0.71
CA ILE A 132 28.42 10.50 0.46
C ILE A 132 29.83 11.07 0.28
N GLY A 133 29.98 12.18 -0.45
CA GLY A 133 31.27 12.83 -0.70
C GLY A 133 31.91 13.46 0.53
N ALA A 134 31.11 13.88 1.53
CA ALA A 134 31.58 14.43 2.79
C ALA A 134 32.03 13.37 3.81
N ASN A 135 31.83 12.08 3.51
CA ASN A 135 32.25 10.94 4.34
C ASN A 135 33.57 10.30 3.86
N PHE A 136 34.29 10.98 2.96
CA PHE A 136 35.66 10.67 2.51
C PHE A 136 36.55 11.90 2.71
#